data_AF-A0A9N8RTK6-F1
#
_entry.id   AF-A0A9N8RTK6-F1
#
_cell.length_a   1.000
_cell.length_b   1.000
_cell.length_c   1.000
_cell.angle_alpha   90.00
_cell.angle_beta   90.00
_cell.angle_gamma   90.00
#
_symmetry.space_group_name_H-M   'P 1'
#
loop_
_entity.id
_entity.type
_entity.pdbx_description
1 polymer ?
#
loop_
_entity_poly.entity_id
_entity_poly.type
_entity_poly.pdbx_seq_one_letter_code
_entity_poly.pdbx_strand_id
1 'polypeptide(L)'
;MSIPLSDAACTRVPGIWLIPGISRVARAVVQAKGYANGPGHIALCVALASSSRPCRCACRSLKTVFYRVAMTAQKLHLDHLVVTARTLDEGTQYVADALGVTPAGGGAHPLMRTHNRLLNLWGGVYLEVLAIDPEAHAQLAETAIAPRPRLFALDAPETHARLAGGPYLSHWVARVERPKNLPRWREQYPERIAPVVPMSRGDFAWSLTVPDDGAFPAWLGAGDGIAPSLIQWDTALHPSAVLPEAEVALKSLKGFHPQPDLIREQLEWLGAAHLIALDTSLDSARLVAEFETPAGLRSLR
;
A
#
# COMPACT_ATOMS: atom_id res chain seq x y z
N MET A 1 38.49 -50.23 24.39
CA MET A 1 39.60 -50.56 23.46
C MET A 1 39.35 -49.76 22.19
N SER A 2 40.17 -48.75 21.95
CA SER A 2 40.05 -47.82 20.83
C SER A 2 40.77 -48.37 19.61
N ILE A 3 40.23 -48.16 18.40
CA ILE A 3 40.97 -48.18 17.13
C ILE A 3 40.45 -47.01 16.27
N PRO A 4 41.34 -46.21 15.62
CA PRO A 4 41.02 -44.89 15.08
C PRO A 4 40.69 -44.93 13.58
N LEU A 5 40.07 -43.87 13.06
CA LEU A 5 39.95 -43.61 11.62
C LEU A 5 40.80 -42.41 11.21
N SER A 6 41.52 -42.65 10.12
CA SER A 6 42.61 -41.88 9.53
C SER A 6 42.16 -40.63 8.79
N ASP A 7 43.12 -39.72 8.65
CA ASP A 7 43.10 -38.48 7.87
C ASP A 7 42.66 -38.67 6.40
N ALA A 8 41.82 -37.75 5.92
CA ALA A 8 41.65 -37.48 4.50
C ALA A 8 41.74 -35.96 4.24
N ALA A 9 42.69 -35.62 3.37
CA ALA A 9 43.13 -34.27 3.02
C ALA A 9 42.09 -33.46 2.24
N CYS A 10 42.05 -32.14 2.46
CA CYS A 10 41.19 -31.21 1.73
C CYS A 10 42.01 -30.42 0.71
N THR A 11 41.68 -30.57 -0.57
CA THR A 11 42.20 -29.84 -1.74
C THR A 11 41.75 -28.37 -1.75
N ARG A 12 42.62 -27.49 -2.27
CA ARG A 12 42.49 -26.02 -2.31
C ARG A 12 41.77 -25.56 -3.59
N VAL A 13 40.83 -24.61 -3.49
CA VAL A 13 40.34 -23.80 -4.64
C VAL A 13 40.43 -22.31 -4.26
N PRO A 14 41.01 -21.42 -5.10
CA PRO A 14 41.26 -20.01 -4.74
C PRO A 14 40.22 -19.04 -5.32
N GLY A 15 39.95 -17.94 -4.60
CA GLY A 15 39.30 -16.74 -5.15
C GLY A 15 38.68 -15.83 -4.09
N ILE A 16 39.33 -14.71 -3.74
CA ILE A 16 38.74 -13.59 -3.00
C ILE A 16 39.07 -12.29 -3.75
N TRP A 17 38.05 -11.50 -4.07
CA TRP A 17 38.17 -10.12 -4.53
C TRP A 17 38.26 -9.17 -3.31
N LEU A 18 39.20 -8.22 -3.34
CA LEU A 18 39.42 -7.22 -2.29
C LEU A 18 38.63 -5.94 -2.59
N ILE A 19 37.93 -5.40 -1.58
CA ILE A 19 37.43 -4.01 -1.57
C ILE A 19 38.54 -3.13 -0.96
N PRO A 20 39.00 -2.05 -1.62
CA PRO A 20 40.07 -1.21 -1.09
C PRO A 20 39.53 -0.22 -0.05
N GLY A 21 40.17 -0.15 1.14
CA GLY A 21 39.83 0.89 2.13
C GLY A 21 40.07 0.59 3.61
N ILE A 22 40.65 -0.55 4.00
CA ILE A 22 40.97 -0.81 5.42
C ILE A 22 42.45 -1.15 5.55
N SER A 23 43.19 -0.23 6.15
CA SER A 23 44.59 -0.40 6.53
C SER A 23 44.69 -1.21 7.83
N ARG A 24 45.62 -2.17 7.86
CA ARG A 24 46.07 -3.04 8.99
C ARG A 24 45.38 -4.40 9.19
N VAL A 25 45.87 -5.36 8.39
CA VAL A 25 46.34 -6.72 8.72
C VAL A 25 45.74 -7.43 9.95
N ALA A 26 44.89 -8.42 9.69
CA ALA A 26 44.97 -9.74 10.30
C ALA A 26 44.60 -10.79 9.24
N ARG A 27 45.57 -11.63 8.84
CA ARG A 27 45.30 -12.77 7.94
C ARG A 27 44.49 -13.81 8.71
N ALA A 28 43.21 -13.97 8.39
CA ALA A 28 42.41 -15.12 8.82
C ALA A 28 42.36 -16.15 7.69
N VAL A 29 42.92 -17.33 7.92
CA VAL A 29 42.72 -18.49 7.04
C VAL A 29 41.34 -19.06 7.40
N VAL A 30 40.37 -18.92 6.51
CA VAL A 30 39.04 -19.53 6.66
C VAL A 30 39.14 -21.00 6.27
N GLN A 31 38.94 -21.90 7.23
CA GLN A 31 38.76 -23.32 6.97
C GLN A 31 37.28 -23.65 7.23
N ALA A 32 36.49 -23.73 6.17
CA ALA A 32 35.08 -24.13 6.26
C ALA A 32 35.00 -25.66 6.36
N LYS A 33 34.53 -26.19 7.49
CA LYS A 33 34.02 -27.57 7.58
C LYS A 33 32.50 -27.50 7.54
N GLY A 34 31.91 -27.89 6.42
CA GLY A 34 30.45 -28.00 6.30
C GLY A 34 29.95 -29.27 6.97
N TYR A 35 28.96 -29.13 7.85
CA TYR A 35 28.09 -30.24 8.25
C TYR A 35 26.70 -29.91 7.73
N ALA A 36 26.16 -30.77 6.87
CA ALA A 36 24.80 -30.67 6.37
C ALA A 36 23.84 -31.21 7.43
N ASN A 37 22.89 -30.38 7.89
CA ASN A 37 21.62 -30.79 8.48
C ASN A 37 20.64 -29.59 8.49
N GLY A 38 19.58 -29.65 7.66
CA GLY A 38 18.38 -28.81 7.78
C GLY A 38 18.48 -27.35 7.29
N PRO A 39 17.35 -26.69 6.99
CA PRO A 39 17.30 -25.54 6.10
C PRO A 39 17.94 -24.29 6.73
N GLY A 40 18.99 -23.80 6.05
CA GLY A 40 19.30 -22.38 6.01
C GLY A 40 19.94 -21.72 7.23
N HIS A 41 20.97 -22.32 7.83
CA HIS A 41 21.82 -21.63 8.81
C HIS A 41 23.31 -21.72 8.45
N ILE A 42 23.88 -20.63 7.92
CA ILE A 42 25.34 -20.48 7.79
C ILE A 42 25.82 -19.66 8.98
N ALA A 43 26.39 -20.34 9.99
CA ALA A 43 27.05 -19.68 11.11
C ALA A 43 28.52 -19.42 10.75
N LEU A 44 28.91 -18.15 10.60
CA LEU A 44 30.31 -17.77 10.40
C LEU A 44 31.00 -17.66 11.78
N CYS A 45 31.78 -18.67 12.16
CA CYS A 45 32.63 -18.60 13.35
C CYS A 45 33.99 -18.01 13.01
N VAL A 46 34.31 -16.83 13.56
CA VAL A 46 35.67 -16.25 13.52
C VAL A 46 36.38 -16.64 14.81
N ALA A 47 37.30 -17.60 14.74
CA ALA A 47 38.18 -17.94 15.87
C ALA A 47 39.45 -17.08 15.80
N LEU A 48 39.63 -16.16 16.76
CA LEU A 48 40.90 -15.49 16.99
C LEU A 48 41.77 -16.42 17.85
N ALA A 49 42.81 -17.01 17.26
CA ALA A 49 43.80 -17.78 18.00
C ALA A 49 44.76 -16.82 18.73
N SER A 50 44.69 -16.76 20.06
CA SER A 50 45.76 -16.19 20.89
C SER A 50 45.68 -16.69 22.33
N SER A 51 46.70 -17.46 22.71
CA SER A 51 47.24 -17.81 24.04
C SER A 51 46.31 -17.91 25.27
N SER A 52 46.23 -19.16 25.77
CA SER A 52 46.20 -19.54 27.19
C SER A 52 45.34 -18.70 28.15
N ARG A 53 44.02 -18.96 28.16
CA ARG A 53 43.08 -18.95 29.31
C ARG A 53 41.71 -19.39 28.80
N PRO A 54 40.85 -20.04 29.61
CA PRO A 54 39.52 -20.46 29.16
C PRO A 54 38.63 -19.23 28.97
N CYS A 55 38.56 -18.72 27.73
CA CYS A 55 37.57 -17.73 27.34
C CYS A 55 36.19 -18.37 27.36
N ARG A 56 35.32 -17.90 28.27
CA ARG A 56 33.88 -18.14 28.18
C ARG A 56 33.41 -17.54 26.85
N CYS A 57 33.11 -18.39 25.87
CA CYS A 57 32.37 -17.99 24.69
C CYS A 57 30.96 -17.54 25.11
N ALA A 58 30.80 -16.26 25.41
CA ALA A 58 29.49 -15.63 25.42
C ALA A 58 29.02 -15.53 23.97
N CYS A 59 28.36 -16.58 23.49
CA CYS A 59 27.61 -16.53 22.24
C CYS A 59 26.40 -15.60 22.46
N ARG A 60 26.62 -14.27 22.35
CA ARG A 60 25.50 -13.35 22.14
C ARG A 60 24.99 -13.60 20.75
N SER A 61 23.99 -14.48 20.68
CA SER A 61 23.06 -14.58 19.56
C SER A 61 22.52 -13.18 19.26
N LEU A 62 23.09 -12.50 18.27
CA LEU A 62 22.46 -11.37 17.60
C LEU A 62 21.29 -11.93 16.79
N LYS A 63 20.23 -12.30 17.51
CA LYS A 63 18.89 -12.42 16.95
C LYS A 63 18.45 -11.00 16.66
N THR A 64 18.78 -10.47 15.50
CA THR A 64 17.98 -9.39 14.92
C THR A 64 16.66 -10.04 14.54
N VAL A 65 15.77 -10.18 15.53
CA VAL A 65 14.36 -10.40 15.28
C VAL A 65 13.89 -9.09 14.67
N PHE A 66 13.71 -9.06 13.35
CA PHE A 66 12.82 -8.06 12.76
C PHE A 66 11.43 -8.37 13.33
N TYR A 67 11.11 -7.75 14.46
CA TYR A 67 9.74 -7.77 14.96
C TYR A 67 8.90 -7.12 13.85
N ARG A 68 7.99 -7.91 13.26
CA ARG A 68 6.82 -7.40 12.54
C ARG A 68 5.97 -6.66 13.58
N VAL A 69 6.39 -5.47 13.98
CA VAL A 69 5.56 -4.59 14.80
C VAL A 69 4.59 -3.95 13.82
N ALA A 70 3.35 -4.41 13.82
CA ALA A 70 2.26 -3.66 13.18
C ALA A 70 2.30 -2.23 13.74
N MET A 71 2.23 -1.22 12.86
CA MET A 71 2.34 0.19 13.24
C MET A 71 1.37 0.57 14.33
N THR A 72 0.22 -0.09 14.35
CA THR A 72 -0.90 0.31 15.17
C THR A 72 -1.50 -0.89 15.90
N ALA A 73 -1.71 -0.73 17.20
CA ALA A 73 -2.56 -1.63 17.98
C ALA A 73 -4.06 -1.45 17.64
N GLN A 74 -4.40 -0.38 16.92
CA GLN A 74 -5.77 0.01 16.55
C GLN A 74 -5.94 0.02 15.04
N LYS A 75 -6.93 -0.74 14.58
CA LYS A 75 -7.31 -0.94 13.18
C LYS A 75 -7.66 0.38 12.48
N LEU A 76 -7.37 0.47 11.18
CA LEU A 76 -7.89 1.55 10.32
C LEU A 76 -9.34 1.25 9.92
N HIS A 77 -10.08 2.27 9.49
CA HIS A 77 -11.44 2.13 8.99
C HIS A 77 -11.48 2.31 7.49
N LEU A 78 -12.46 1.72 6.81
CA LEU A 78 -12.76 2.07 5.43
C LEU A 78 -13.36 3.48 5.41
N ASP A 79 -12.84 4.35 4.54
CA ASP A 79 -13.37 5.71 4.35
C ASP A 79 -14.34 5.73 3.17
N HIS A 80 -13.85 5.35 2.00
CA HIS A 80 -14.64 5.27 0.79
C HIS A 80 -14.04 4.33 -0.25
N LEU A 81 -14.88 3.99 -1.22
CA LEU A 81 -14.53 3.30 -2.44
C LEU A 81 -14.50 4.30 -3.60
N VAL A 82 -13.70 4.05 -4.64
CA VAL A 82 -13.56 4.94 -5.79
C VAL A 82 -13.93 4.21 -7.07
N VAL A 83 -14.91 4.74 -7.79
CA VAL A 83 -15.23 4.40 -9.18
C VAL A 83 -14.62 5.46 -10.08
N THR A 84 -13.74 5.04 -10.97
CA THR A 84 -13.16 5.94 -11.96
C THR A 84 -13.93 5.85 -13.27
N ALA A 85 -14.19 7.00 -13.89
CA ALA A 85 -14.89 7.12 -15.16
C ALA A 85 -14.21 8.14 -16.09
N ARG A 86 -14.53 8.11 -17.40
CA ARG A 86 -14.03 9.12 -18.35
C ARG A 86 -14.69 10.48 -18.13
N THR A 87 -15.99 10.45 -17.88
CA THR A 87 -16.78 11.63 -17.51
C THR A 87 -17.55 11.35 -16.24
N LEU A 88 -17.87 12.41 -15.50
CA LEU A 88 -18.62 12.29 -14.26
C LEU A 88 -20.02 11.75 -14.48
N ASP A 89 -20.69 12.16 -15.56
CA ASP A 89 -22.02 11.70 -15.92
C ASP A 89 -22.04 10.20 -16.24
N GLU A 90 -21.03 9.71 -16.99
CA GLU A 90 -20.89 8.29 -17.30
C GLU A 90 -20.72 7.46 -16.02
N GLY A 91 -19.82 7.89 -15.13
CA GLY A 91 -19.61 7.20 -13.86
C GLY A 91 -20.83 7.23 -12.94
N THR A 92 -21.55 8.35 -12.93
CA THR A 92 -22.80 8.53 -12.16
C THR A 92 -23.86 7.57 -12.66
N GLN A 93 -24.05 7.48 -13.98
CA GLN A 93 -25.00 6.55 -14.58
C GLN A 93 -24.62 5.10 -14.31
N TYR A 94 -23.34 4.74 -14.44
CA TYR A 94 -22.84 3.40 -14.15
C TYR A 94 -23.17 2.95 -12.72
N VAL A 95 -22.96 3.82 -11.72
CA VAL A 95 -23.31 3.51 -10.33
C VAL A 95 -24.82 3.44 -10.14
N ALA A 96 -25.59 4.36 -10.75
CA ALA A 96 -27.04 4.35 -10.68
C ALA A 96 -27.62 3.04 -11.24
N ASP A 97 -27.14 2.58 -12.39
CA ASP A 97 -27.56 1.33 -13.02
C ASP A 97 -27.20 0.10 -12.17
N ALA A 98 -26.01 0.12 -11.55
CA ALA A 98 -25.51 -1.00 -10.78
C ALA A 98 -26.17 -1.13 -9.39
N LEU A 99 -26.40 -0.02 -8.70
CA LEU A 99 -26.83 0.02 -7.29
C LEU A 99 -28.27 0.50 -7.11
N GLY A 100 -28.89 1.09 -8.13
CA GLY A 100 -30.25 1.62 -8.09
C GLY A 100 -30.38 2.98 -7.41
N VAL A 101 -29.26 3.65 -7.08
CA VAL A 101 -29.23 4.97 -6.45
C VAL A 101 -28.22 5.85 -7.17
N THR A 102 -28.65 7.04 -7.57
CA THR A 102 -27.80 8.00 -8.28
C THR A 102 -26.86 8.73 -7.32
N PRO A 103 -25.53 8.69 -7.54
CA PRO A 103 -24.59 9.54 -6.82
C PRO A 103 -24.93 11.02 -6.98
N ALA A 104 -24.78 11.78 -5.89
CA ALA A 104 -25.14 13.19 -5.83
C ALA A 104 -24.06 14.02 -5.10
N GLY A 105 -24.23 15.33 -5.07
CA GLY A 105 -23.29 16.23 -4.39
C GLY A 105 -21.87 16.17 -4.97
N GLY A 106 -20.88 16.07 -4.09
CA GLY A 106 -19.47 16.12 -4.49
C GLY A 106 -18.99 17.53 -4.85
N GLY A 107 -18.00 17.63 -5.73
CA GLY A 107 -17.46 18.89 -6.21
C GLY A 107 -16.11 18.74 -6.91
N ALA A 108 -15.54 19.87 -7.31
CA ALA A 108 -14.23 19.93 -7.94
C ALA A 108 -13.08 19.85 -6.93
N HIS A 109 -11.94 19.33 -7.38
CA HIS A 109 -10.65 19.31 -6.71
C HIS A 109 -9.66 20.11 -7.56
N PRO A 110 -9.56 21.44 -7.40
CA PRO A 110 -8.72 22.27 -8.28
C PRO A 110 -7.26 21.81 -8.34
N LEU A 111 -6.67 21.46 -7.19
CA LEU A 111 -5.29 20.96 -7.10
C LEU A 111 -5.06 19.70 -7.93
N MET A 112 -6.07 18.83 -8.00
CA MET A 112 -5.96 17.53 -8.67
C MET A 112 -6.64 17.50 -10.03
N ARG A 113 -7.28 18.60 -10.46
CA ARG A 113 -7.98 18.73 -11.74
C ARG A 113 -8.96 17.58 -12.00
N THR A 114 -9.68 17.22 -10.96
CA THR A 114 -10.72 16.18 -10.96
C THR A 114 -11.97 16.72 -10.32
N HIS A 115 -13.09 16.06 -10.57
CA HIS A 115 -14.35 16.34 -9.91
C HIS A 115 -15.05 15.03 -9.55
N ASN A 116 -15.97 15.10 -8.58
CA ASN A 116 -16.64 13.91 -8.08
C ASN A 116 -18.15 14.05 -7.87
N ARG A 117 -18.79 12.88 -7.72
CA ARG A 117 -20.13 12.67 -7.17
C ARG A 117 -20.02 11.62 -6.10
N LEU A 118 -20.84 11.73 -5.07
CA LEU A 118 -20.76 10.87 -3.90
C LEU A 118 -22.08 10.12 -3.71
N LEU A 119 -21.99 8.88 -3.24
CA LEU A 119 -23.13 8.11 -2.77
C LEU A 119 -22.86 7.68 -1.33
N ASN A 120 -23.75 8.05 -0.41
CA ASN A 120 -23.64 7.60 0.98
C ASN A 120 -23.84 6.09 1.05
N LEU A 121 -23.09 5.43 1.93
CA LEU A 121 -23.28 4.02 2.26
C LEU A 121 -23.49 3.89 3.76
N TRP A 122 -24.24 2.87 4.17
CA TRP A 122 -24.40 2.57 5.58
C TRP A 122 -23.04 2.28 6.24
N GLY A 123 -22.87 2.71 7.50
CA GLY A 123 -21.67 2.45 8.29
C GLY A 123 -20.59 3.54 8.22
N GLY A 124 -20.93 4.74 7.74
CA GLY A 124 -20.01 5.88 7.73
C GLY A 124 -18.98 5.82 6.60
N VAL A 125 -19.32 5.11 5.52
CA VAL A 125 -18.53 4.94 4.29
C VAL A 125 -19.28 5.62 3.15
N TYR A 126 -18.58 6.02 2.10
CA TYR A 126 -19.24 6.49 0.87
C TYR A 126 -18.58 5.88 -0.37
N LEU A 127 -19.25 5.98 -1.52
CA LEU A 127 -18.70 5.68 -2.84
C LEU A 127 -18.44 7.01 -3.55
N GLU A 128 -17.22 7.19 -4.04
CA GLU A 128 -16.81 8.34 -4.84
C GLU A 128 -16.77 7.94 -6.32
N VAL A 129 -17.56 8.61 -7.15
CA VAL A 129 -17.36 8.61 -8.60
C VAL A 129 -16.41 9.74 -8.92
N LEU A 130 -15.26 9.42 -9.51
CA LEU A 130 -14.20 10.38 -9.83
C LEU A 130 -13.93 10.41 -11.34
N ALA A 131 -13.83 11.61 -11.89
CA ALA A 131 -13.43 11.84 -13.28
C ALA A 131 -12.50 13.05 -13.40
N ILE A 132 -11.81 13.16 -14.53
CA ILE A 132 -11.04 14.35 -14.88
C ILE A 132 -12.01 15.52 -15.08
N ASP A 133 -11.70 16.65 -14.45
CA ASP A 133 -12.52 17.85 -14.58
C ASP A 133 -12.16 18.58 -15.88
N PRO A 134 -13.08 18.67 -16.87
CA PRO A 134 -12.82 19.39 -18.11
C PRO A 134 -12.65 20.90 -17.90
N GLU A 135 -13.27 21.48 -16.86
CA GLU A 135 -13.16 22.92 -16.57
C GLU A 135 -11.81 23.29 -15.97
N ALA A 136 -11.14 22.34 -15.29
CA ALA A 136 -9.83 22.55 -14.71
C ALA A 136 -8.73 22.81 -15.77
N HIS A 137 -8.94 22.40 -17.02
CA HIS A 137 -8.01 22.71 -18.12
C HIS A 137 -7.97 24.21 -18.45
N ALA A 138 -9.09 24.94 -18.31
CA ALA A 138 -9.14 26.37 -18.56
C ALA A 138 -8.30 27.17 -17.56
N GLN A 139 -8.22 26.69 -16.31
CA GLN A 139 -7.53 27.37 -15.20
C GLN A 139 -6.01 27.24 -15.26
N LEU A 140 -5.47 26.23 -15.97
CA LEU A 140 -4.02 26.03 -16.11
C LEU A 140 -3.33 27.08 -16.97
N ALA A 141 -4.06 27.71 -17.90
CA ALA A 141 -3.52 28.72 -18.80
C ALA A 141 -3.04 29.98 -18.05
N GLU A 142 -3.42 30.14 -16.78
CA GLU A 142 -3.18 31.34 -15.97
C GLU A 142 -2.02 31.21 -14.97
N THR A 143 -1.46 30.01 -14.77
CA THR A 143 -0.41 29.78 -13.74
C THR A 143 0.89 29.25 -14.34
N ALA A 144 2.03 29.83 -13.92
CA ALA A 144 3.37 29.51 -14.44
C ALA A 144 4.03 28.24 -13.82
N ILE A 145 3.28 27.45 -13.05
CA ILE A 145 3.79 26.26 -12.36
C ILE A 145 3.24 25.01 -13.07
N ALA A 146 4.12 24.04 -13.34
CA ALA A 146 3.71 22.76 -13.92
C ALA A 146 2.69 22.05 -13.00
N PRO A 147 1.56 21.57 -13.53
CA PRO A 147 0.53 20.95 -12.71
C PRO A 147 1.00 19.61 -12.13
N ARG A 148 0.53 19.29 -10.92
CA ARG A 148 0.72 17.97 -10.32
C ARG A 148 0.03 16.88 -11.17
N PRO A 149 0.62 15.67 -11.28
CA PRO A 149 -0.09 14.51 -11.78
C PRO A 149 -1.40 14.24 -11.02
N ARG A 150 -2.43 13.79 -11.73
CA ARG A 150 -3.73 13.49 -11.13
C ARG A 150 -3.65 12.20 -10.31
N LEU A 151 -4.35 12.17 -9.17
CA LEU A 151 -4.38 11.01 -8.27
C LEU A 151 -4.98 9.78 -8.93
N PHE A 152 -4.78 8.63 -8.27
CA PHE A 152 -5.42 7.36 -8.60
C PHE A 152 -5.11 6.90 -10.03
N ALA A 153 -3.86 7.14 -10.44
CA ALA A 153 -3.31 6.82 -11.75
C ALA A 153 -4.15 7.37 -12.91
N LEU A 154 -4.88 8.47 -12.71
CA LEU A 154 -5.80 9.02 -13.70
C LEU A 154 -5.10 9.46 -14.98
N ASP A 155 -3.83 9.85 -14.91
CA ASP A 155 -3.05 10.24 -16.09
C ASP A 155 -2.34 9.04 -16.76
N ALA A 156 -2.42 7.83 -16.19
CA ALA A 156 -1.70 6.66 -16.68
C ALA A 156 -2.33 6.10 -17.97
N PRO A 157 -1.53 5.74 -18.99
CA PRO A 157 -2.03 5.14 -20.22
C PRO A 157 -2.88 3.88 -20.01
N GLU A 158 -2.52 3.06 -19.04
CA GLU A 158 -3.23 1.83 -18.67
C GLU A 158 -4.62 2.13 -18.12
N THR A 159 -4.75 3.18 -17.30
CA THR A 159 -6.04 3.66 -16.79
C THR A 159 -6.91 4.17 -17.93
N HIS A 160 -6.36 4.96 -18.85
CA HIS A 160 -7.09 5.42 -20.03
C HIS A 160 -7.55 4.25 -20.92
N ALA A 161 -6.69 3.27 -21.15
CA ALA A 161 -7.02 2.08 -21.93
C ALA A 161 -8.13 1.26 -21.25
N ARG A 162 -8.08 1.12 -19.91
CA ARG A 162 -9.15 0.46 -19.14
C ARG A 162 -10.47 1.20 -19.26
N LEU A 163 -10.44 2.52 -19.12
CA LEU A 163 -11.61 3.38 -19.22
C LEU A 163 -12.22 3.41 -20.61
N ALA A 164 -11.50 3.00 -21.67
CA ALA A 164 -12.11 2.76 -22.98
C ALA A 164 -13.24 1.72 -22.92
N GLY A 165 -13.15 0.75 -22.00
CA GLY A 165 -14.17 -0.27 -21.74
C GLY A 165 -15.30 0.16 -20.79
N GLY A 166 -15.24 1.37 -20.21
CA GLY A 166 -16.24 1.92 -19.29
C GLY A 166 -15.73 2.12 -17.86
N PRO A 167 -16.57 2.67 -16.97
CA PRO A 167 -16.23 2.91 -15.57
C PRO A 167 -15.97 1.62 -14.80
N TYR A 168 -15.15 1.69 -13.76
CA TYR A 168 -14.81 0.55 -12.92
C TYR A 168 -14.43 0.96 -11.50
N LEU A 169 -14.54 0.01 -10.56
CA LEU A 169 -14.05 0.15 -9.19
C LEU A 169 -12.52 0.12 -9.19
N SER A 170 -11.90 1.29 -9.13
CA SER A 170 -10.46 1.45 -9.33
C SER A 170 -9.66 1.44 -8.03
N HIS A 171 -10.27 1.92 -6.94
CA HIS A 171 -9.53 2.13 -5.70
C HIS A 171 -10.42 2.15 -4.45
N TRP A 172 -9.75 2.26 -3.30
CA TRP A 172 -10.37 2.44 -2.00
C TRP A 172 -9.42 3.19 -1.08
N VAL A 173 -10.00 3.84 -0.06
CA VAL A 173 -9.28 4.72 0.85
C VAL A 173 -9.55 4.31 2.29
N ALA A 174 -8.50 4.23 3.10
CA ALA A 174 -8.56 3.89 4.50
C ALA A 174 -8.38 5.13 5.39
N ARG A 175 -9.30 5.33 6.33
CA ARG A 175 -9.30 6.45 7.28
C ARG A 175 -8.33 6.20 8.43
N VAL A 176 -7.48 7.17 8.66
CA VAL A 176 -6.64 7.33 9.85
C VAL A 176 -7.38 8.26 10.82
N GLU A 177 -7.90 7.70 11.91
CA GLU A 177 -8.66 8.46 12.90
C GLU A 177 -7.77 9.14 13.94
N ARG A 178 -8.24 10.29 14.44
CA ARG A 178 -7.61 10.98 15.56
C ARG A 178 -7.61 10.08 16.80
N PRO A 179 -6.56 10.13 17.64
CA PRO A 179 -5.51 11.14 17.69
C PRO A 179 -4.28 10.86 16.80
N LYS A 180 -4.34 9.88 15.89
CA LYS A 180 -3.22 9.61 14.95
C LYS A 180 -2.99 10.82 14.04
N ASN A 181 -1.76 10.95 13.55
CA ASN A 181 -1.33 12.06 12.69
C ASN A 181 -0.65 11.48 11.44
N LEU A 182 -1.38 11.47 10.33
CA LEU A 182 -0.92 10.92 9.05
C LEU A 182 0.34 11.63 8.50
N PRO A 183 0.47 12.97 8.52
CA PRO A 183 1.72 13.64 8.16
C PRO A 183 2.95 13.12 8.95
N ARG A 184 2.82 12.98 10.27
CA ARG A 184 3.89 12.45 11.12
C ARG A 184 4.21 10.99 10.80
N TRP A 185 3.21 10.16 10.51
CA TRP A 185 3.47 8.79 10.07
C TRP A 185 4.27 8.75 8.78
N ARG A 186 3.94 9.63 7.83
CA ARG A 186 4.69 9.76 6.58
C ARG A 186 6.14 10.20 6.79
N GLU A 187 6.41 11.08 7.75
CA GLU A 187 7.77 11.48 8.11
C GLU A 187 8.57 10.32 8.71
N GLN A 188 7.91 9.47 9.51
CA GLN A 188 8.55 8.33 10.17
C GLN A 188 8.79 7.14 9.26
N TYR A 189 7.90 6.92 8.27
CA TYR A 189 7.91 5.74 7.39
C TYR A 189 7.80 6.13 5.92
N PRO A 190 8.77 6.92 5.41
CA PRO A 190 8.73 7.48 4.07
C PRO A 190 8.72 6.44 2.94
N GLU A 191 9.21 5.24 3.21
CA GLU A 191 9.28 4.11 2.29
C GLU A 191 7.99 3.29 2.20
N ARG A 192 7.09 3.43 3.19
CA ARG A 192 5.83 2.65 3.29
C ARG A 192 4.58 3.49 3.07
N ILE A 193 4.65 4.79 3.33
CA ILE A 193 3.51 5.70 3.22
C ILE A 193 3.81 6.66 2.07
N ALA A 194 2.87 6.86 1.15
CA ALA A 194 3.03 7.82 0.06
C ALA A 194 2.98 9.27 0.58
N PRO A 195 3.56 10.25 -0.14
CA PRO A 195 3.50 11.67 0.25
C PRO A 195 2.09 12.12 0.62
N VAL A 196 2.00 12.99 1.64
CA VAL A 196 0.72 13.48 2.15
C VAL A 196 0.45 14.85 1.56
N VAL A 197 -0.72 15.01 0.94
CA VAL A 197 -1.18 16.24 0.31
C VAL A 197 -2.36 16.78 1.12
N PRO A 198 -2.26 17.99 1.69
CA PRO A 198 -3.39 18.65 2.31
C PRO A 198 -4.37 19.14 1.23
N MET A 199 -5.66 18.94 1.46
CA MET A 199 -6.74 19.28 0.55
C MET A 199 -7.90 19.91 1.32
N SER A 200 -8.67 20.75 0.64
CA SER A 200 -9.89 21.33 1.20
C SER A 200 -10.94 21.56 0.13
N ARG A 201 -12.20 21.54 0.55
CA ARG A 201 -13.37 21.84 -0.29
C ARG A 201 -14.53 22.25 0.60
N GLY A 202 -14.96 23.52 0.50
CA GLY A 202 -16.00 24.06 1.38
C GLY A 202 -15.62 23.88 2.85
N ASP A 203 -16.53 23.28 3.63
CA ASP A 203 -16.34 23.02 5.07
C ASP A 203 -15.44 21.81 5.37
N PHE A 204 -14.91 21.15 4.35
CA PHE A 204 -14.07 19.96 4.49
C PHE A 204 -12.60 20.31 4.34
N ALA A 205 -11.77 19.79 5.26
CA ALA A 205 -10.32 19.78 5.13
C ALA A 205 -9.78 18.39 5.52
N TRP A 206 -8.85 17.87 4.72
CA TRP A 206 -8.27 16.55 4.95
C TRP A 206 -6.84 16.46 4.40
N SER A 207 -6.12 15.46 4.88
CA SER A 207 -4.81 15.06 4.39
C SER A 207 -4.95 13.71 3.68
N LEU A 208 -4.51 13.62 2.42
CA LEU A 208 -4.60 12.39 1.61
C LEU A 208 -3.21 11.94 1.16
N THR A 209 -2.92 10.64 1.19
CA THR A 209 -1.69 10.13 0.56
C THR A 209 -1.83 10.06 -0.95
N VAL A 210 -0.95 10.77 -1.66
CA VAL A 210 -0.91 10.83 -3.12
C VAL A 210 0.55 10.70 -3.56
N PRO A 211 0.96 9.60 -4.22
CA PRO A 211 2.26 9.50 -4.88
C PRO A 211 2.57 10.70 -5.78
N ASP A 212 3.85 11.06 -5.91
CA ASP A 212 4.25 12.26 -6.67
C ASP A 212 4.04 12.15 -8.18
N ASP A 213 4.03 10.91 -8.68
CA ASP A 213 3.66 10.57 -10.06
C ASP A 213 2.15 10.39 -10.25
N GLY A 214 1.35 10.54 -9.19
CA GLY A 214 -0.11 10.36 -9.23
C GLY A 214 -0.57 8.91 -9.29
N ALA A 215 0.35 7.93 -9.27
CA ALA A 215 0.00 6.51 -9.28
C ALA A 215 -0.77 6.08 -8.02
N PHE A 216 -1.22 4.83 -8.00
CA PHE A 216 -1.72 4.23 -6.77
C PHE A 216 -0.59 4.01 -5.77
N PRO A 217 -0.85 4.06 -4.45
CA PRO A 217 0.11 3.60 -3.45
C PRO A 217 0.57 2.17 -3.72
N ALA A 218 1.84 1.88 -3.45
CA ALA A 218 2.41 0.55 -3.65
C ALA A 218 3.40 0.20 -2.53
N TRP A 219 3.53 -1.08 -2.24
CA TRP A 219 4.57 -1.64 -1.39
C TRP A 219 5.46 -2.58 -2.19
N LEU A 220 6.75 -2.25 -2.30
CA LEU A 220 7.71 -3.00 -3.12
C LEU A 220 7.23 -3.24 -4.57
N GLY A 221 6.56 -2.25 -5.14
CA GLY A 221 5.99 -2.30 -6.50
C GLY A 221 4.61 -2.96 -6.61
N ALA A 222 4.10 -3.59 -5.55
CA ALA A 222 2.75 -4.14 -5.51
C ALA A 222 1.75 -3.09 -4.99
N GLY A 223 0.84 -2.64 -5.84
CA GLY A 223 -0.13 -1.61 -5.52
C GLY A 223 -1.38 -1.77 -6.35
N ASP A 224 -1.28 -1.39 -7.63
CA ASP A 224 -2.27 -1.60 -8.70
C ASP A 224 -3.74 -1.34 -8.28
N GLY A 225 -3.95 -0.30 -7.47
CA GLY A 225 -5.27 0.08 -6.94
C GLY A 225 -5.75 -0.72 -5.72
N ILE A 226 -5.03 -1.78 -5.31
CA ILE A 226 -5.38 -2.66 -4.20
C ILE A 226 -4.76 -2.19 -2.87
N ALA A 227 -3.56 -1.63 -2.87
CA ALA A 227 -3.00 -1.00 -1.66
C ALA A 227 -3.64 0.38 -1.46
N PRO A 228 -4.28 0.68 -0.32
CA PRO A 228 -5.15 1.85 -0.18
C PRO A 228 -4.36 3.15 -0.05
N SER A 229 -4.95 4.24 -0.54
CA SER A 229 -4.60 5.57 -0.02
C SER A 229 -5.08 5.72 1.42
N LEU A 230 -4.32 6.48 2.21
CA LEU A 230 -4.70 6.87 3.57
C LEU A 230 -5.26 8.29 3.55
N ILE A 231 -6.35 8.49 4.28
CA ILE A 231 -6.96 9.80 4.49
C ILE A 231 -7.06 10.10 5.98
N GLN A 232 -6.83 11.35 6.35
CA GLN A 232 -7.15 11.89 7.67
C GLN A 232 -8.02 13.12 7.49
N TRP A 233 -9.23 13.08 8.03
CA TRP A 233 -10.09 14.26 8.11
C TRP A 233 -9.60 15.18 9.22
N ASP A 234 -9.38 16.45 8.86
CA ASP A 234 -8.92 17.48 9.79
C ASP A 234 -10.08 18.31 10.38
N THR A 235 -11.30 18.02 9.92
CA THR A 235 -12.57 18.53 10.39
C THR A 235 -13.37 17.47 11.14
N ALA A 236 -14.26 17.88 12.05
CA ALA A 236 -15.18 16.96 12.72
C ALA A 236 -16.26 16.41 11.77
N LEU A 237 -16.58 17.17 10.72
CA LEU A 237 -17.55 16.79 9.72
C LEU A 237 -16.94 15.79 8.72
N HIS A 238 -17.66 14.68 8.49
CA HIS A 238 -17.32 13.65 7.50
C HIS A 238 -18.38 13.65 6.39
N PRO A 239 -18.04 13.42 5.10
CA PRO A 239 -19.02 13.43 4.02
C PRO A 239 -20.22 12.52 4.25
N SER A 240 -20.00 11.30 4.76
CA SER A 240 -21.08 10.36 5.05
C SER A 240 -22.09 10.84 6.11
N ALA A 241 -21.75 11.88 6.88
CA ALA A 241 -22.64 12.46 7.90
C ALA A 241 -23.58 13.54 7.32
N VAL A 242 -23.32 14.03 6.10
CA VAL A 242 -24.12 15.09 5.46
C VAL A 242 -24.74 14.69 4.13
N LEU A 243 -24.22 13.64 3.49
CA LEU A 243 -24.79 13.12 2.26
C LEU A 243 -26.19 12.55 2.54
N PRO A 244 -27.14 12.68 1.59
CA PRO A 244 -28.45 12.05 1.70
C PRO A 244 -28.30 10.56 2.03
N GLU A 245 -29.13 10.06 2.94
CA GLU A 245 -29.14 8.65 3.27
C GLU A 245 -29.52 7.82 2.04
N ALA A 246 -28.88 6.67 1.90
CA ALA A 246 -29.20 5.68 0.89
C ALA A 246 -29.28 4.30 1.55
N GLU A 247 -30.22 3.48 1.11
CA GLU A 247 -30.40 2.10 1.60
C GLU A 247 -29.39 1.13 0.97
N VAL A 248 -28.12 1.54 0.89
CA VAL A 248 -27.03 0.77 0.30
C VAL A 248 -25.97 0.53 1.36
N ALA A 249 -25.64 -0.73 1.63
CA ALA A 249 -24.60 -1.12 2.57
C ALA A 249 -23.50 -1.91 1.87
N LEU A 250 -22.24 -1.61 2.17
CA LEU A 250 -21.12 -2.42 1.72
C LEU A 250 -21.11 -3.73 2.51
N LYS A 251 -21.19 -4.86 1.81
CA LYS A 251 -21.13 -6.20 2.39
C LYS A 251 -19.72 -6.75 2.42
N SER A 252 -18.98 -6.61 1.32
CA SER A 252 -17.62 -7.15 1.22
C SER A 252 -16.78 -6.36 0.20
N LEU A 253 -15.47 -6.30 0.46
CA LEU A 253 -14.46 -5.81 -0.46
C LEU A 253 -13.43 -6.91 -0.70
N LYS A 254 -13.15 -7.21 -1.97
CA LYS A 254 -12.20 -8.23 -2.39
C LYS A 254 -11.20 -7.63 -3.38
N GLY A 255 -9.92 -7.86 -3.15
CA GLY A 255 -8.83 -7.48 -4.04
C GLY A 255 -8.18 -8.71 -4.63
N PHE A 256 -7.92 -8.67 -5.93
CA PHE A 256 -7.17 -9.71 -6.63
C PHE A 256 -5.88 -9.09 -7.15
N HIS A 257 -4.75 -9.75 -6.98
CA HIS A 257 -3.45 -9.21 -7.39
C HIS A 257 -2.46 -10.33 -7.75
N PRO A 258 -1.47 -10.11 -8.65
CA PRO A 258 -0.39 -11.07 -8.92
C PRO A 258 0.55 -11.33 -7.75
N GLN A 259 0.66 -10.36 -6.85
CA GLN A 259 1.51 -10.41 -5.65
C GLN A 259 0.69 -10.08 -4.38
N PRO A 260 -0.32 -10.89 -4.00
CA PRO A 260 -1.24 -10.56 -2.93
C PRO A 260 -0.56 -10.59 -1.54
N ASP A 261 0.52 -11.36 -1.38
CA ASP A 261 1.25 -11.46 -0.11
C ASP A 261 2.00 -10.18 0.26
N LEU A 262 2.56 -9.46 -0.73
CA LEU A 262 3.18 -8.15 -0.49
C LEU A 262 2.15 -7.13 -0.05
N ILE A 263 0.98 -7.12 -0.69
CA ILE A 263 -0.13 -6.26 -0.28
C ILE A 263 -0.60 -6.64 1.12
N ARG A 264 -0.75 -7.94 1.42
CA ARG A 264 -1.13 -8.41 2.75
C ARG A 264 -0.15 -7.96 3.81
N GLU A 265 1.16 -8.05 3.57
CA GLU A 265 2.19 -7.53 4.49
C GLU A 265 1.97 -6.04 4.77
N GLN A 266 1.76 -5.24 3.73
CA GLN A 266 1.55 -3.80 3.89
C GLN A 266 0.25 -3.50 4.66
N LEU A 267 -0.84 -4.20 4.35
CA LEU A 267 -2.12 -4.04 5.03
C LEU A 267 -2.08 -4.48 6.49
N GLU A 268 -1.36 -5.56 6.81
CA GLU A 268 -1.13 -6.00 8.19
C GLU A 268 -0.35 -4.95 8.97
N TRP A 269 0.71 -4.40 8.36
CA TRP A 269 1.52 -3.35 8.95
C TRP A 269 0.70 -2.07 9.21
N LEU A 270 -0.15 -1.67 8.25
CA LEU A 270 -1.06 -0.52 8.39
C LEU A 270 -2.18 -0.74 9.42
N GLY A 271 -2.56 -2.00 9.70
CA GLY A 271 -3.75 -2.33 10.47
C GLY A 271 -5.04 -2.31 9.64
N ALA A 272 -4.94 -2.48 8.32
CA ALA A 272 -6.04 -2.43 7.34
C ALA A 272 -6.40 -3.81 6.73
N ALA A 273 -5.67 -4.88 7.06
CA ALA A 273 -5.88 -6.22 6.46
C ALA A 273 -7.29 -6.80 6.65
N HIS A 274 -8.03 -6.33 7.66
CA HIS A 274 -9.40 -6.77 7.95
C HIS A 274 -10.47 -6.09 7.08
N LEU A 275 -10.10 -5.06 6.31
CA LEU A 275 -11.03 -4.29 5.46
C LEU A 275 -11.24 -4.91 4.07
N ILE A 276 -10.35 -5.82 3.66
CA ILE A 276 -10.36 -6.40 2.31
C ILE A 276 -9.89 -7.85 2.35
N ALA A 277 -10.61 -8.74 1.65
CA ALA A 277 -10.12 -10.08 1.38
C ALA A 277 -9.20 -10.05 0.15
N LEU A 278 -8.04 -10.69 0.23
CA LEU A 278 -7.07 -10.72 -0.86
C LEU A 278 -6.95 -12.13 -1.43
N ASP A 279 -6.99 -12.23 -2.75
CA ASP A 279 -6.80 -13.46 -3.51
C ASP A 279 -5.79 -13.25 -4.66
N THR A 280 -5.28 -14.35 -5.21
CA THR A 280 -4.30 -14.33 -6.30
C THR A 280 -5.00 -14.14 -7.65
N SER A 281 -4.39 -13.35 -8.53
CA SER A 281 -4.79 -13.24 -9.94
C SER A 281 -3.55 -13.34 -10.81
N LEU A 282 -3.62 -14.15 -11.87
CA LEU A 282 -2.46 -14.39 -12.74
C LEU A 282 -2.26 -13.28 -13.78
N ASP A 283 -3.32 -12.53 -14.11
CA ASP A 283 -3.32 -11.63 -15.26
C ASP A 283 -3.24 -10.16 -14.85
N SER A 284 -4.13 -9.72 -13.97
CA SER A 284 -4.23 -8.32 -13.57
C SER A 284 -4.84 -8.12 -12.19
N ALA A 285 -4.53 -6.96 -11.61
CA ALA A 285 -5.17 -6.50 -10.39
C ALA A 285 -6.62 -6.05 -10.66
N ARG A 286 -7.52 -6.30 -9.70
CA ARG A 286 -8.90 -5.78 -9.73
C ARG A 286 -9.52 -5.76 -8.33
N LEU A 287 -10.47 -4.86 -8.13
CA LEU A 287 -11.32 -4.83 -6.95
C LEU A 287 -12.71 -5.37 -7.29
N VAL A 288 -13.36 -5.96 -6.30
CA VAL A 288 -14.77 -6.31 -6.34
C VAL A 288 -15.40 -5.89 -5.02
N ALA A 289 -16.43 -5.06 -5.09
CA ALA A 289 -17.23 -4.70 -3.92
C ALA A 289 -18.64 -5.26 -4.08
N GLU A 290 -19.16 -5.90 -3.04
CA GLU A 290 -20.53 -6.42 -2.98
C GLU A 290 -21.37 -5.53 -2.06
N PHE A 291 -22.57 -5.17 -2.50
CA PHE A 291 -23.46 -4.24 -1.81
C PHE A 291 -24.83 -4.88 -1.58
N GLU A 292 -25.39 -4.66 -0.40
CA GLU A 292 -26.78 -4.93 -0.12
C GLU A 292 -27.59 -3.69 -0.49
N THR A 293 -28.59 -3.87 -1.36
CA THR A 293 -29.52 -2.81 -1.80
C THR A 293 -30.97 -3.31 -1.64
N PRO A 294 -31.98 -2.42 -1.75
CA PRO A 294 -33.38 -2.85 -1.69
C PRO A 294 -33.75 -3.83 -2.82
N ALA A 295 -33.00 -3.83 -3.92
CA ALA A 295 -33.17 -4.74 -5.05
C ALA A 295 -32.32 -6.02 -4.94
N GLY A 296 -31.74 -6.30 -3.77
CA GLY A 296 -30.91 -7.47 -3.50
C GLY A 296 -29.40 -7.19 -3.61
N LEU A 297 -28.61 -8.26 -3.66
CA LEU A 297 -27.15 -8.15 -3.72
C LEU A 297 -26.69 -7.64 -5.10
N ARG A 298 -25.85 -6.60 -5.10
CA ARG A 298 -25.23 -6.01 -6.30
C ARG A 298 -23.71 -5.99 -6.16
N SER A 299 -23.00 -5.80 -7.27
CA SER A 299 -21.53 -5.73 -7.25
C SER A 299 -20.98 -4.69 -8.21
N LEU A 300 -19.90 -4.02 -7.81
CA LEU A 300 -19.05 -3.19 -8.66
C LEU A 300 -17.68 -3.87 -8.84
N ARG A 301 -17.07 -3.68 -10.00
CA ARG A 301 -15.80 -4.30 -10.43
C ARG A 301 -14.95 -3.36 -11.27
#